data_AF-A0A519YCY5-F1
#
_entry.id   AF-A0A519YCY5-F1
#
_cell.length_a   1.000
_cell.length_b   1.000
_cell.length_c   1.000
_cell.angle_alpha   90.00
_cell.angle_beta   90.00
_cell.angle_gamma   90.00
#
_symmetry.space_group_name_H-M   'P 1'
#
loop_
_entity.id
_entity.type
_entity.pdbx_description
1 polymer ?
#
loop_
_entity_poly.entity_id
_entity_poly.type
_entity_poly.pdbx_seq_one_letter_code
_entity_poly.pdbx_strand_id
1 'polypeptide(L)'
;GGIPWRKGSNFYNAPANGPAGIMLARTGKLWRAQATADWIDDTLRDVHTNLILDGIHPGGEIERNVYSYCQGVVLGLETELAVRLGSPRHRNRTHRLVDAIDEHLAPQGVIDGGGGGDGGLFNGILARYLALTAVMLPWESPADIRAREIAAQLVLTSAEAAWENRLQIEGQPLFGHDWTRQAQLPGFGGGIATFTGGTVRSSGIPERDLSVQLGGWMLMEAAHMVSAAGYPRRFESRET
;
A
#
# COMPACT_ATOMS: atom_id res chain seq x y z
N GLY A 1 -2.73 -3.13 -23.22
CA GLY A 1 -1.42 -2.52 -22.92
C GLY A 1 -1.54 -1.58 -21.74
N GLY A 2 -0.41 -1.26 -21.10
CA GLY A 2 -0.36 -0.34 -19.96
C GLY A 2 -0.55 1.12 -20.36
N ILE A 3 -0.85 1.96 -19.36
CA ILE A 3 -0.79 3.42 -19.41
C ILE A 3 0.67 3.83 -19.11
N PRO A 4 1.29 4.71 -19.92
CA PRO A 4 2.66 5.14 -19.65
C PRO A 4 2.72 6.04 -18.41
N TRP A 5 3.85 6.02 -17.71
CA TRP A 5 4.06 6.75 -16.45
C TRP A 5 3.78 8.26 -16.58
N ARG A 6 4.18 8.86 -17.69
CA ARG A 6 3.90 10.27 -18.01
C ARG A 6 3.77 10.47 -19.50
N LYS A 7 3.20 11.61 -19.91
CA LYS A 7 3.09 11.99 -21.33
C LYS A 7 4.48 11.94 -22.00
N GLY A 8 4.58 11.21 -23.11
CA GLY A 8 5.83 11.03 -23.85
C GLY A 8 6.81 10.01 -23.26
N SER A 9 6.47 9.35 -22.13
CA SER A 9 7.25 8.23 -21.61
C SER A 9 6.88 6.93 -22.31
N ASN A 10 7.86 6.05 -22.45
CA ASN A 10 7.71 4.69 -22.93
C ASN A 10 7.82 3.65 -21.80
N PHE A 11 7.94 4.10 -20.55
CA PHE A 11 7.91 3.30 -19.33
C PHE A 11 6.46 3.12 -18.85
N TYR A 12 6.06 1.87 -18.62
CA TYR A 12 4.72 1.51 -18.17
C TYR A 12 4.82 0.88 -16.78
N ASN A 13 4.11 1.45 -15.81
CA ASN A 13 4.34 1.11 -14.41
C ASN A 13 3.04 0.86 -13.63
N ALA A 14 3.12 0.06 -12.56
CA ALA A 14 2.02 -0.20 -11.65
C ALA A 14 1.42 1.10 -11.06
N PRO A 15 2.20 2.13 -10.70
CA PRO A 15 1.71 3.43 -10.24
C PRO A 15 0.74 4.16 -11.18
N ALA A 16 0.93 4.06 -12.50
CA ALA A 16 0.00 4.66 -13.46
C ALA A 16 -1.21 3.76 -13.73
N ASN A 17 -1.02 2.43 -13.66
CA ASN A 17 -2.01 1.46 -14.09
C ASN A 17 -2.98 1.04 -12.97
N GLY A 18 -2.49 0.78 -11.76
CA GLY A 18 -3.32 0.39 -10.61
C GLY A 18 -4.41 1.42 -10.28
N PRO A 19 -4.06 2.70 -10.02
CA PRO A 19 -5.04 3.76 -9.75
C PRO A 19 -6.02 4.00 -10.91
N ALA A 20 -5.52 3.95 -12.16
CA ALA A 20 -6.39 4.06 -13.32
C ALA A 20 -7.38 2.88 -13.41
N GLY A 21 -6.93 1.66 -13.11
CA GLY A 21 -7.78 0.48 -13.00
C GLY A 21 -8.86 0.65 -11.93
N ILE A 22 -8.49 1.15 -10.73
CA ILE A 22 -9.43 1.41 -9.64
C ILE A 22 -10.49 2.43 -10.09
N MET A 23 -10.06 3.53 -10.73
CA MET A 23 -10.98 4.54 -11.28
C MET A 23 -11.94 3.92 -12.31
N LEU A 24 -11.42 3.09 -13.22
CA LEU A 24 -12.22 2.40 -14.23
C LEU A 24 -13.24 1.44 -13.59
N ALA A 25 -12.84 0.68 -12.56
CA ALA A 25 -13.74 -0.21 -11.84
C ALA A 25 -14.87 0.57 -11.15
N ARG A 26 -14.52 1.66 -10.45
CA ARG A 26 -15.50 2.53 -9.76
C ARG A 26 -16.44 3.26 -10.70
N THR A 27 -16.02 3.54 -11.94
CA THR A 27 -16.83 4.20 -12.98
C THR A 27 -17.57 3.22 -13.89
N GLY A 28 -17.58 1.92 -13.56
CA GLY A 28 -18.33 0.89 -14.30
C GLY A 28 -17.69 0.40 -15.60
N LYS A 29 -16.47 0.87 -15.93
CA LYS A 29 -15.71 0.40 -17.11
C LYS A 29 -14.98 -0.91 -16.79
N LEU A 30 -15.72 -1.91 -16.30
CA LEU A 30 -15.19 -3.13 -15.71
C LEU A 30 -14.31 -3.93 -16.67
N TRP A 31 -14.69 -4.02 -17.94
CA TRP A 31 -13.89 -4.73 -18.95
C TRP A 31 -12.47 -4.16 -19.07
N ARG A 32 -12.34 -2.81 -19.02
CA ARG A 32 -11.04 -2.14 -19.16
C ARG A 32 -10.24 -2.21 -17.87
N ALA A 33 -10.91 -2.14 -16.72
CA ALA A 33 -10.31 -2.34 -15.41
C ALA A 33 -9.74 -3.77 -15.27
N GLN A 34 -10.50 -4.79 -15.67
CA GLN A 34 -10.04 -6.18 -15.70
C GLN A 34 -8.85 -6.35 -16.65
N ALA A 35 -8.90 -5.77 -17.86
CA ALA A 35 -7.77 -5.80 -18.79
C ALA A 35 -6.51 -5.11 -18.22
N THR A 36 -6.66 -4.08 -17.38
CA THR A 36 -5.54 -3.48 -16.65
C THR A 36 -4.99 -4.44 -15.61
N ALA A 37 -5.86 -5.05 -14.79
CA ALA A 37 -5.46 -6.00 -13.75
C ALA A 37 -4.73 -7.22 -14.34
N ASP A 38 -5.26 -7.77 -15.43
CA ASP A 38 -4.63 -8.88 -16.17
C ASP A 38 -3.25 -8.50 -16.69
N TRP A 39 -3.12 -7.32 -17.30
CA TRP A 39 -1.81 -6.85 -17.77
C TRP A 39 -0.79 -6.70 -16.63
N ILE A 40 -1.20 -6.18 -15.47
CA ILE A 40 -0.33 -6.06 -14.30
C ILE A 40 0.11 -7.44 -13.80
N ASP A 41 -0.84 -8.38 -13.63
CA ASP A 41 -0.55 -9.72 -13.10
C ASP A 41 0.34 -10.55 -14.04
N ASP A 42 0.17 -10.39 -15.36
CA ASP A 42 0.92 -11.11 -16.37
C ASP A 42 2.32 -10.50 -16.60
N THR A 43 2.47 -9.19 -16.41
CA THR A 43 3.70 -8.46 -16.81
C THR A 43 4.57 -8.04 -15.63
N LEU A 44 3.96 -7.58 -14.53
CA LEU A 44 4.67 -6.91 -13.44
C LEU A 44 4.72 -7.73 -12.16
N ARG A 45 3.98 -8.84 -12.06
CA ARG A 45 4.10 -9.73 -10.91
C ARG A 45 5.42 -10.49 -10.97
N ASP A 46 6.18 -10.41 -9.89
CA ASP A 46 7.33 -11.29 -9.68
C ASP A 46 6.85 -12.70 -9.35
N VAL A 47 7.29 -13.70 -10.11
CA VAL A 47 6.80 -15.09 -9.97
C VAL A 47 7.32 -15.80 -8.71
N HIS A 48 8.38 -15.27 -8.09
CA HIS A 48 8.98 -15.87 -6.90
C HIS A 48 8.31 -15.35 -5.62
N THR A 49 8.11 -14.04 -5.52
CA THR A 49 7.55 -13.38 -4.32
C THR A 49 6.05 -13.09 -4.45
N ASN A 50 5.50 -13.11 -5.66
CA ASN A 50 4.15 -12.62 -5.99
C ASN A 50 3.91 -11.12 -5.73
N LEU A 51 4.94 -10.36 -5.38
CA LEU A 51 4.87 -8.90 -5.31
C LEU A 51 4.82 -8.30 -6.71
N ILE A 52 4.32 -7.07 -6.80
CA ILE A 52 4.24 -6.27 -8.00
C ILE A 52 5.47 -5.39 -8.11
N LEU A 53 6.20 -5.56 -9.21
CA LEU A 53 7.37 -4.76 -9.58
C LEU A 53 6.93 -3.41 -10.15
N ASP A 54 7.81 -2.41 -10.09
CA ASP A 54 7.45 -1.03 -10.41
C ASP A 54 6.94 -0.88 -11.85
N GLY A 55 7.69 -1.38 -12.83
CA GLY A 55 7.29 -1.23 -14.23
C GLY A 55 8.15 -1.95 -15.24
N ILE A 56 7.88 -1.67 -16.51
CA ILE A 56 8.53 -2.28 -17.67
C ILE A 56 8.91 -1.21 -18.69
N HIS A 57 10.13 -1.32 -19.20
CA HIS A 57 10.66 -0.53 -20.32
C HIS A 57 10.37 -1.20 -21.66
N PRO A 58 10.43 -0.46 -22.78
CA PRO A 58 10.35 -1.05 -24.11
C PRO A 58 11.46 -2.09 -24.29
N GLY A 59 11.12 -3.23 -24.89
CA GLY A 59 12.05 -4.36 -25.04
C GLY A 59 11.94 -5.43 -23.94
N GLY A 60 11.12 -5.20 -22.90
CA GLY A 60 10.80 -6.22 -21.91
C GLY A 60 11.62 -6.16 -20.62
N GLU A 61 12.50 -5.17 -20.48
CA GLU A 61 13.28 -4.97 -19.26
C GLU A 61 12.37 -4.51 -18.11
N ILE A 62 12.36 -5.28 -17.02
CA ILE A 62 11.54 -5.02 -15.83
C ILE A 62 12.34 -4.21 -14.81
N GLU A 63 11.77 -3.11 -14.33
CA GLU A 63 12.25 -2.38 -13.17
C GLU A 63 11.84 -3.15 -11.91
N ARG A 64 12.82 -3.77 -11.24
CA ARG A 64 12.58 -4.76 -10.18
C ARG A 64 12.42 -4.13 -8.79
N ASN A 65 12.43 -2.81 -8.69
CA ASN A 65 12.12 -2.14 -7.43
C ASN A 65 10.72 -2.56 -6.94
N VAL A 66 10.66 -2.86 -5.64
CA VAL A 66 9.41 -3.19 -4.94
C VAL A 66 9.07 -2.01 -4.05
N TYR A 67 7.89 -1.43 -4.27
CA TYR A 67 7.37 -0.35 -3.43
C TYR A 67 6.01 -0.73 -2.84
N SER A 68 5.78 -0.40 -1.58
CA SER A 68 4.56 -0.76 -0.85
C SER A 68 3.29 -0.23 -1.54
N TYR A 69 3.33 0.98 -2.10
CA TYR A 69 2.17 1.55 -2.80
C TYR A 69 1.81 0.84 -4.10
N CYS A 70 2.78 0.25 -4.83
CA CYS A 70 2.49 -0.58 -6.00
C CYS A 70 1.62 -1.76 -5.60
N GLN A 71 1.91 -2.36 -4.44
CA GLN A 71 1.11 -3.45 -3.88
C GLN A 71 -0.28 -2.95 -3.51
N GLY A 72 -0.35 -1.80 -2.83
CA GLY A 72 -1.61 -1.18 -2.42
C GLY A 72 -2.56 -0.93 -3.60
N VAL A 73 -2.09 -0.27 -4.65
CA VAL A 73 -2.95 0.09 -5.79
C VAL A 73 -3.41 -1.12 -6.59
N VAL A 74 -2.61 -2.19 -6.66
CA VAL A 74 -3.00 -3.44 -7.31
C VAL A 74 -3.96 -4.24 -6.44
N LEU A 75 -3.69 -4.32 -5.13
CA LEU A 75 -4.61 -4.93 -4.16
C LEU A 75 -5.98 -4.25 -4.20
N GLY A 76 -5.99 -2.92 -4.25
CA GLY A 76 -7.22 -2.14 -4.41
C GLY A 76 -7.96 -2.47 -5.70
N LEU A 77 -7.27 -2.55 -6.83
CA LEU A 77 -7.87 -2.90 -8.12
C LEU A 77 -8.49 -4.32 -8.08
N GLU A 78 -7.75 -5.31 -7.61
CA GLU A 78 -8.21 -6.70 -7.51
C GLU A 78 -9.42 -6.82 -6.58
N THR A 79 -9.42 -6.14 -5.43
CA THR A 79 -10.57 -6.10 -4.51
C THR A 79 -11.80 -5.41 -5.15
N GLU A 80 -11.63 -4.29 -5.87
CA GLU A 80 -12.76 -3.61 -6.52
C GLU A 80 -13.39 -4.47 -7.64
N LEU A 81 -12.56 -5.25 -8.36
CA LEU A 81 -13.01 -6.20 -9.37
C LEU A 81 -13.66 -7.44 -8.75
N ALA A 82 -13.10 -7.98 -7.67
CA ALA A 82 -13.69 -9.10 -6.92
C ALA A 82 -15.12 -8.77 -6.47
N VAL A 83 -15.33 -7.56 -5.93
CA VAL A 83 -16.65 -7.08 -5.50
C VAL A 83 -17.63 -6.92 -6.67
N ARG A 84 -17.18 -6.40 -7.81
CA ARG A 84 -18.08 -6.01 -8.92
C ARG A 84 -18.35 -7.09 -9.94
N LEU A 85 -17.42 -8.01 -10.13
CA LEU A 85 -17.53 -9.09 -11.13
C LEU A 85 -17.87 -10.44 -10.52
N GLY A 86 -17.64 -10.64 -9.21
CA GLY A 86 -17.85 -11.94 -8.54
C GLY A 86 -16.93 -13.06 -9.04
N SER A 87 -16.01 -12.77 -9.97
CA SER A 87 -15.12 -13.78 -10.54
C SER A 87 -14.10 -14.26 -9.49
N PRO A 88 -13.96 -15.59 -9.25
CA PRO A 88 -13.01 -16.14 -8.27
C PRO A 88 -11.56 -15.74 -8.53
N ARG A 89 -11.22 -15.39 -9.79
CA ARG A 89 -9.86 -15.04 -10.18
C ARG A 89 -9.31 -13.84 -9.40
N HIS A 90 -10.13 -12.80 -9.19
CA HIS A 90 -9.71 -11.58 -8.54
C HIS A 90 -9.56 -11.79 -7.03
N ARG A 91 -10.45 -12.61 -6.43
CA ARG A 91 -10.29 -13.05 -5.03
C ARG A 91 -9.00 -13.83 -4.82
N ASN A 92 -8.69 -14.79 -5.71
CA ASN A 92 -7.44 -15.55 -5.64
C ASN A 92 -6.19 -14.67 -5.77
N ARG A 93 -6.23 -13.64 -6.62
CA ARG A 93 -5.14 -12.66 -6.75
C ARG A 93 -5.01 -11.79 -5.49
N THR A 94 -6.12 -11.35 -4.92
CA THR A 94 -6.13 -10.65 -3.63
C THR A 94 -5.50 -11.51 -2.53
N HIS A 95 -5.88 -12.79 -2.39
CA HIS A 95 -5.31 -13.69 -1.38
C HIS A 95 -3.80 -13.78 -1.52
N ARG A 96 -3.33 -14.09 -2.73
CA ARG A 96 -1.91 -14.24 -3.03
C ARG A 96 -1.11 -12.96 -2.75
N LEU A 97 -1.66 -11.79 -3.08
CA LEU A 97 -0.98 -10.53 -2.86
C LEU A 97 -0.98 -10.14 -1.37
N VAL A 98 -2.05 -10.40 -0.63
CA VAL A 98 -2.07 -10.22 0.84
C VAL A 98 -1.02 -11.10 1.51
N ASP A 99 -0.97 -12.39 1.15
CA ASP A 99 0.01 -13.33 1.68
C ASP A 99 1.46 -12.86 1.37
N ALA A 100 1.72 -12.36 0.14
CA ALA A 100 3.02 -11.82 -0.25
C ALA A 100 3.40 -10.53 0.49
N ILE A 101 2.43 -9.64 0.74
CA ILE A 101 2.65 -8.41 1.51
C ILE A 101 3.02 -8.77 2.96
N ASP A 102 2.30 -9.69 3.59
CA ASP A 102 2.57 -10.16 4.95
C ASP A 102 3.98 -10.75 5.06
N GLU A 103 4.35 -11.64 4.13
CA GLU A 103 5.64 -12.33 4.15
C GLU A 103 6.84 -11.39 3.91
N HIS A 104 6.72 -10.47 2.93
CA HIS A 104 7.88 -9.75 2.41
C HIS A 104 7.93 -8.26 2.77
N LEU A 105 6.78 -7.64 3.02
CA LEU A 105 6.68 -6.21 3.34
C LEU A 105 6.17 -5.94 4.75
N ALA A 106 5.88 -6.99 5.52
CA ALA A 106 5.56 -6.86 6.94
C ALA A 106 6.02 -8.09 7.74
N PRO A 107 7.30 -8.52 7.65
CA PRO A 107 7.77 -9.75 8.30
C PRO A 107 7.65 -9.73 9.83
N GLN A 108 7.52 -8.54 10.42
CA GLN A 108 7.28 -8.34 11.86
C GLN A 108 5.84 -7.90 12.18
N GLY A 109 4.93 -7.99 11.21
CA GLY A 109 3.53 -7.53 11.31
C GLY A 109 3.33 -6.02 11.12
N VAL A 110 4.41 -5.24 11.03
CA VAL A 110 4.38 -3.80 10.71
C VAL A 110 4.85 -3.60 9.27
N ILE A 111 4.11 -2.80 8.50
CA ILE A 111 4.45 -2.48 7.11
C ILE A 111 5.79 -1.76 7.06
N ASP A 112 6.70 -2.34 6.28
CA ASP A 112 8.02 -1.84 5.95
C ASP A 112 8.08 -1.42 4.46
N GLY A 113 8.99 -0.51 4.12
CA GLY A 113 9.13 0.06 2.76
C GLY A 113 8.77 1.53 2.65
N GLY A 114 8.72 2.23 3.79
CA GLY A 114 8.55 3.69 3.86
C GLY A 114 9.86 4.44 3.57
N GLY A 115 9.75 5.75 3.36
CA GLY A 115 10.90 6.64 3.14
C GLY A 115 10.49 8.09 3.31
N GLY A 116 11.37 9.06 3.02
CA GLY A 116 10.95 10.45 2.83
C GLY A 116 10.63 10.77 1.37
N GLY A 117 10.33 12.03 1.07
CA GLY A 117 9.95 12.47 -0.27
C GLY A 117 8.69 11.75 -0.71
N ASP A 118 8.62 11.28 -1.96
CA ASP A 118 7.44 10.51 -2.41
C ASP A 118 7.23 9.23 -1.58
N GLY A 119 8.32 8.62 -1.10
CA GLY A 119 8.30 7.39 -0.30
C GLY A 119 7.51 7.49 1.00
N GLY A 120 7.33 8.70 1.53
CA GLY A 120 6.57 8.93 2.77
C GLY A 120 5.10 8.56 2.64
N LEU A 121 4.55 8.62 1.43
CA LEU A 121 3.15 8.30 1.18
C LEU A 121 2.93 6.81 0.90
N PHE A 122 3.98 6.05 0.63
CA PHE A 122 3.83 4.72 0.04
C PHE A 122 3.11 3.74 0.97
N ASN A 123 3.55 3.68 2.24
CA ASN A 123 2.94 2.81 3.24
C ASN A 123 1.49 3.22 3.56
N GLY A 124 1.19 4.53 3.53
CA GLY A 124 -0.18 5.01 3.70
C GLY A 124 -1.13 4.55 2.58
N ILE A 125 -0.65 4.53 1.34
CA ILE A 125 -1.42 4.00 0.19
C ILE A 125 -1.66 2.49 0.34
N LEU A 126 -0.64 1.75 0.77
CA LEU A 126 -0.80 0.32 1.06
C LEU A 126 -1.84 0.08 2.16
N ALA A 127 -1.70 0.77 3.30
CA ALA A 127 -2.63 0.65 4.44
C ALA A 127 -4.08 0.95 4.04
N ARG A 128 -4.31 1.98 3.20
CA ARG A 128 -5.65 2.30 2.67
C ARG A 128 -6.28 1.10 1.95
N TYR A 129 -5.54 0.41 1.09
CA TYR A 129 -6.09 -0.67 0.28
C TYR A 129 -6.10 -2.03 1.00
N LEU A 130 -5.24 -2.22 2.00
CA LEU A 130 -5.39 -3.31 2.98
C LEU A 130 -6.70 -3.15 3.76
N ALA A 131 -7.00 -1.95 4.27
CA ALA A 131 -8.27 -1.67 4.94
C ALA A 131 -9.48 -1.87 4.00
N LEU A 132 -9.40 -1.41 2.74
CA LEU A 132 -10.44 -1.70 1.74
C LEU A 132 -10.66 -3.20 1.59
N THR A 133 -9.58 -3.98 1.49
CA THR A 133 -9.63 -5.44 1.35
C THR A 133 -10.26 -6.10 2.57
N ALA A 134 -9.80 -5.73 3.77
CA ALA A 134 -10.34 -6.23 5.04
C ALA A 134 -11.85 -6.01 5.17
N VAL A 135 -12.36 -4.87 4.69
CA VAL A 135 -13.77 -4.52 4.84
C VAL A 135 -14.64 -5.03 3.68
N MET A 136 -14.15 -4.96 2.45
CA MET A 136 -14.97 -5.10 1.24
C MET A 136 -14.80 -6.43 0.49
N LEU A 137 -13.71 -7.18 0.67
CA LEU A 137 -13.50 -8.43 -0.08
C LEU A 137 -14.66 -9.44 0.18
N PRO A 138 -15.33 -10.02 -0.82
CA PRO A 138 -16.41 -10.98 -0.57
C PRO A 138 -15.94 -12.18 0.25
N TRP A 139 -16.68 -12.59 1.28
CA TRP A 139 -16.30 -13.65 2.24
C TRP A 139 -16.88 -15.04 1.90
N GLU A 140 -16.85 -15.45 0.64
CA GLU A 140 -17.54 -16.67 0.20
C GLU A 140 -16.80 -17.98 0.57
N SER A 141 -15.52 -17.88 0.95
CA SER A 141 -14.66 -19.02 1.27
C SER A 141 -13.77 -18.74 2.49
N PRO A 142 -13.24 -19.78 3.14
CA PRO A 142 -12.26 -19.61 4.22
C PRO A 142 -11.00 -18.83 3.80
N ALA A 143 -10.61 -18.90 2.53
CA ALA A 143 -9.48 -18.14 2.01
C ALA A 143 -9.77 -16.63 1.97
N ASP A 144 -11.00 -16.25 1.64
CA ASP A 144 -11.42 -14.84 1.66
C ASP A 144 -11.41 -14.29 3.09
N ILE A 145 -11.91 -15.06 4.05
CA ILE A 145 -11.90 -14.68 5.48
C ILE A 145 -10.46 -14.48 5.96
N ARG A 146 -9.57 -15.44 5.67
CA ARG A 146 -8.14 -15.34 6.05
C ARG A 146 -7.48 -14.09 5.47
N ALA A 147 -7.70 -13.80 4.18
CA ALA A 147 -7.11 -12.63 3.55
C ALA A 147 -7.63 -11.32 4.16
N ARG A 148 -8.92 -11.26 4.51
CA ARG A 148 -9.49 -10.11 5.23
C ARG A 148 -8.87 -9.93 6.61
N GLU A 149 -8.69 -11.02 7.35
CA GLU A 149 -8.08 -11.01 8.68
C GLU A 149 -6.62 -10.58 8.65
N ILE A 150 -5.80 -11.12 7.74
CA ILE A 150 -4.40 -10.71 7.57
C ILE A 150 -4.33 -9.22 7.22
N ALA A 151 -5.12 -8.77 6.24
CA ALA A 151 -5.15 -7.36 5.85
C ALA A 151 -5.56 -6.44 7.01
N ALA A 152 -6.52 -6.86 7.84
CA ALA A 152 -6.90 -6.13 9.04
C ALA A 152 -5.75 -6.06 10.06
N GLN A 153 -5.11 -7.21 10.35
CA GLN A 153 -4.02 -7.27 11.34
C GLN A 153 -2.81 -6.46 10.92
N LEU A 154 -2.43 -6.46 9.64
CA LEU A 154 -1.35 -5.62 9.12
C LEU A 154 -1.61 -4.13 9.35
N VAL A 155 -2.84 -3.67 9.10
CA VAL A 155 -3.23 -2.27 9.32
C VAL A 155 -3.21 -1.93 10.82
N LEU A 156 -3.83 -2.75 11.66
CA LEU A 156 -3.94 -2.47 13.09
C LEU A 156 -2.59 -2.51 13.80
N THR A 157 -1.77 -3.52 13.51
CA THR A 157 -0.43 -3.68 14.10
C THR A 157 0.49 -2.54 13.68
N SER A 158 0.43 -2.15 12.39
CA SER A 158 1.19 -0.99 11.91
C SER A 158 0.74 0.31 12.56
N ALA A 159 -0.58 0.51 12.75
CA ALA A 159 -1.12 1.70 13.36
C ALA A 159 -0.73 1.83 14.84
N GLU A 160 -0.75 0.73 15.58
CA GLU A 160 -0.28 0.68 16.96
C GLU A 160 1.21 1.03 17.05
N ALA A 161 2.05 0.38 16.24
CA ALA A 161 3.48 0.68 16.19
C ALA A 161 3.76 2.15 15.81
N ALA A 162 3.10 2.67 14.77
CA ALA A 162 3.23 4.06 14.35
C ALA A 162 2.78 5.03 15.45
N TRP A 163 1.72 4.68 16.20
CA TRP A 163 1.22 5.49 17.29
C TRP A 163 2.20 5.50 18.46
N GLU A 164 2.70 4.35 18.89
CA GLU A 164 3.67 4.24 19.99
C GLU A 164 4.99 4.95 19.67
N ASN A 165 5.42 4.90 18.42
CA ASN A 165 6.66 5.51 17.96
C ASN A 165 6.53 6.98 17.51
N ARG A 166 5.33 7.56 17.50
CA ARG A 166 5.17 8.98 17.13
C ARG A 166 5.84 9.90 18.16
N LEU A 167 6.28 11.08 17.72
CA LEU A 167 6.55 12.18 18.64
C LEU A 167 5.26 12.95 18.93
N GLN A 168 5.23 13.64 20.07
CA GLN A 168 4.18 14.59 20.38
C GLN A 168 4.78 15.99 20.46
N ILE A 169 4.31 16.88 19.58
CA ILE A 169 4.76 18.28 19.49
C ILE A 169 3.52 19.15 19.71
N GLU A 170 3.55 19.99 20.73
CA GLU A 170 2.41 20.86 21.09
C GLU A 170 1.07 20.11 21.22
N GLY A 171 1.13 18.87 21.70
CA GLY A 171 -0.04 18.01 21.87
C GLY A 171 -0.47 17.24 20.60
N GLN A 172 0.11 17.52 19.44
CA GLN A 172 -0.21 16.87 18.16
C GLN A 172 0.79 15.76 17.81
N PRO A 173 0.35 14.68 17.13
CA PRO A 173 1.23 13.61 16.71
C PRO A 173 2.10 14.03 15.52
N LEU A 174 3.38 13.69 15.57
CA LEU A 174 4.30 13.72 14.44
C LEU A 174 4.72 12.28 14.14
N PHE A 175 4.33 11.78 12.97
CA PHE A 175 4.62 10.41 12.56
C PHE A 175 5.96 10.27 11.86
N GLY A 176 6.60 9.11 12.03
CA GLY A 176 7.80 8.69 11.33
C GLY A 176 7.50 8.06 9.97
N HIS A 177 8.53 8.01 9.12
CA HIS A 177 8.48 7.26 7.86
C HIS A 177 8.64 5.74 8.08
N ASP A 178 9.34 5.35 9.14
CA ASP A 178 9.49 3.98 9.64
C ASP A 178 8.66 3.86 10.92
N TRP A 179 7.59 3.07 10.87
CA TRP A 179 6.64 2.92 11.97
C TRP A 179 7.17 2.03 13.11
N THR A 180 8.31 1.37 12.92
CA THR A 180 8.97 0.55 13.95
C THR A 180 9.97 1.35 14.80
N ARG A 181 10.20 2.62 14.47
CA ARG A 181 11.19 3.47 15.13
C ARG A 181 10.60 4.78 15.58
N GLN A 182 11.06 5.27 16.73
CA GLN A 182 10.65 6.57 17.23
C GLN A 182 10.91 7.66 16.18
N ALA A 183 9.88 8.46 15.89
CA ALA A 183 9.96 9.58 14.98
C ALA A 183 11.00 10.61 15.46
N GLN A 184 11.56 11.36 14.53
CA GLN A 184 12.60 12.34 14.81
C GLN A 184 12.08 13.76 14.61
N LEU A 185 12.44 14.67 15.52
CA LEU A 185 12.06 16.08 15.41
C LEU A 185 12.85 16.74 14.26
N PRO A 186 12.20 17.35 13.25
CA PRO A 186 12.91 18.05 12.20
C PRO A 186 13.71 19.25 12.74
N GLY A 187 15.04 19.18 12.63
CA GLY A 187 15.92 20.30 12.94
C GLY A 187 16.00 21.36 11.83
N PHE A 188 16.50 22.55 12.18
CA PHE A 188 16.67 23.67 11.25
C PHE A 188 17.81 23.51 10.23
N GLY A 189 18.72 22.55 10.44
CA GLY A 189 19.96 22.37 9.65
C GLY A 189 19.95 21.29 8.57
N GLY A 190 18.84 20.57 8.40
CA GLY A 190 18.72 19.52 7.38
C GLY A 190 18.27 20.06 6.01
N GLY A 191 18.75 19.45 4.92
CA GLY A 191 18.27 19.75 3.58
C GLY A 191 16.76 19.53 3.45
N ILE A 192 16.05 20.44 2.78
CA ILE A 192 14.61 20.30 2.49
C ILE A 192 14.38 19.32 1.33
N ALA A 193 13.18 18.73 1.26
CA ALA A 193 12.79 17.89 0.12
C ALA A 193 12.90 18.66 -1.20
N THR A 194 13.36 17.98 -2.25
CA THR A 194 13.61 18.59 -3.56
C THR A 194 12.95 17.80 -4.69
N PHE A 195 12.38 18.50 -5.67
CA PHE A 195 11.75 17.89 -6.83
C PHE A 195 12.74 17.79 -8.00
N THR A 196 12.96 16.57 -8.51
CA THR A 196 13.84 16.33 -9.66
C THR A 196 13.26 15.22 -10.53
N GLY A 197 13.10 15.48 -11.83
CA GLY A 197 12.78 14.44 -12.81
C GLY A 197 11.37 13.84 -12.73
N GLY A 198 10.46 14.41 -11.93
CA GLY A 198 9.11 13.85 -11.70
C GLY A 198 8.94 13.18 -10.34
N THR A 199 9.97 13.19 -9.50
CA THR A 199 10.00 12.56 -8.18
C THR A 199 10.47 13.57 -7.12
N VAL A 200 9.92 13.49 -5.91
CA VAL A 200 10.36 14.26 -4.75
C VAL A 200 11.33 13.42 -3.92
N ARG A 201 12.54 13.95 -3.70
CA ARG A 201 13.54 13.36 -2.81
C ARG A 201 13.29 13.75 -1.36
N SER A 202 13.61 12.85 -0.45
CA SER A 202 13.54 13.05 1.00
C SER A 202 14.26 14.30 1.47
N SER A 203 13.71 14.97 2.47
CA SER A 203 14.49 15.87 3.31
C SER A 203 15.49 15.09 4.18
N GLY A 204 16.41 15.81 4.82
CA GLY A 204 17.40 15.21 5.74
C GLY A 204 16.77 14.54 6.97
N ILE A 205 15.55 14.95 7.36
CA ILE A 205 14.74 14.31 8.41
C ILE A 205 13.35 14.08 7.80
N PRO A 206 13.05 12.85 7.34
CA PRO A 206 11.83 12.53 6.56
C PRO A 206 10.53 13.00 7.20
N GLU A 207 10.46 13.07 8.53
CA GLU A 207 9.30 13.52 9.30
C GLU A 207 8.87 14.96 8.93
N ARG A 208 9.76 15.75 8.32
CA ARG A 208 9.44 17.07 7.77
C ARG A 208 8.59 17.02 6.51
N ASP A 209 8.64 15.92 5.77
CA ASP A 209 7.99 15.79 4.48
C ASP A 209 6.48 15.55 4.68
N LEU A 210 5.66 16.37 4.02
CA LEU A 210 4.20 16.25 4.15
C LEU A 210 3.69 14.86 3.77
N SER A 211 4.35 14.20 2.81
CA SER A 211 4.06 12.82 2.43
C SER A 211 4.18 11.83 3.59
N VAL A 212 5.19 11.96 4.46
CA VAL A 212 5.37 11.13 5.66
C VAL A 212 4.21 11.34 6.64
N GLN A 213 3.85 12.61 6.88
CA GLN A 213 2.72 12.92 7.75
C GLN A 213 1.39 12.42 7.19
N LEU A 214 1.15 12.61 5.90
CA LEU A 214 -0.03 12.06 5.22
C LEU A 214 -0.05 10.53 5.29
N GLY A 215 1.10 9.86 5.16
CA GLY A 215 1.23 8.42 5.31
C GLY A 215 0.77 7.94 6.69
N GLY A 216 1.24 8.58 7.75
CA GLY A 216 0.82 8.29 9.13
C GLY A 216 -0.67 8.53 9.38
N TRP A 217 -1.22 9.66 8.91
CA TRP A 217 -2.64 9.94 9.05
C TRP A 217 -3.54 8.99 8.24
N MET A 218 -3.13 8.63 7.01
CA MET A 218 -3.84 7.62 6.21
C MET A 218 -3.89 6.27 6.92
N LEU A 219 -2.84 5.89 7.64
CA LEU A 219 -2.81 4.68 8.45
C LEU A 219 -3.80 4.76 9.63
N MET A 220 -3.86 5.89 10.34
CA MET A 220 -4.81 6.06 11.45
C MET A 220 -6.27 5.94 10.98
N GLU A 221 -6.61 6.54 9.84
CA GLU A 221 -7.94 6.44 9.23
C GLU A 221 -8.23 5.01 8.75
N ALA A 222 -7.24 4.33 8.17
CA ALA A 222 -7.36 2.92 7.80
C ALA A 222 -7.63 2.03 9.02
N ALA A 223 -6.91 2.26 10.13
CA ALA A 223 -7.11 1.53 11.37
C ALA A 223 -8.46 1.81 12.01
N HIS A 224 -8.96 3.05 11.92
CA HIS A 224 -10.31 3.40 12.34
C HIS A 224 -11.35 2.62 11.54
N MET A 225 -11.26 2.60 10.21
CA MET A 225 -12.19 1.83 9.36
C MET A 225 -12.19 0.33 9.69
N VAL A 226 -11.01 -0.26 9.88
CA VAL A 226 -10.86 -1.68 10.21
C VAL A 226 -11.43 -1.99 11.61
N SER A 227 -11.12 -1.15 12.60
CA SER A 227 -11.63 -1.32 13.97
C SER A 227 -13.15 -1.15 14.02
N ALA A 228 -13.69 -0.16 13.30
CA ALA A 228 -15.13 0.08 13.21
C ALA A 228 -15.89 -1.07 12.52
N ALA A 229 -15.22 -1.81 11.63
CA ALA A 229 -15.75 -3.03 11.02
C ALA A 229 -15.71 -4.25 11.97
N GLY A 230 -15.22 -4.10 13.21
CA GLY A 230 -15.25 -5.13 14.25
C GLY A 230 -14.03 -6.04 14.31
N TYR A 231 -12.96 -5.75 13.56
CA TYR A 231 -11.72 -6.51 13.67
C TYR A 231 -11.00 -6.17 15.00
N PRO A 232 -10.61 -7.18 15.79
CA PRO A 232 -9.88 -6.95 17.02
C PRO A 232 -8.41 -6.63 16.73
N ARG A 233 -7.77 -5.85 17.60
CA ARG A 233 -6.31 -5.86 17.70
C ARG A 233 -5.87 -7.27 18.08
N ARG A 234 -4.71 -7.71 17.58
CA ARG A 234 -4.07 -8.94 18.04
C ARG A 234 -3.92 -8.81 19.56
N PHE A 235 -4.67 -9.60 20.32
CA PHE A 235 -4.55 -9.58 21.77
C PHE A 235 -3.10 -9.94 22.12
N GLU A 236 -2.40 -9.04 22.83
CA GLU A 236 -1.37 -9.48 23.76
C GLU A 236 -1.98 -10.63 24.55
N SER A 237 -1.39 -11.81 24.45
CA SER A 237 -1.69 -12.91 25.35
C SER A 237 -1.63 -12.36 26.77
N ARG A 238 -2.80 -12.17 27.39
CA ARG A 238 -2.89 -11.94 28.82
C ARG A 238 -2.23 -13.14 29.46
N GLU A 239 -1.04 -12.95 29.98
CA GLU A 239 -0.53 -13.80 31.05
C GLU A 239 -1.58 -13.77 32.16
N THR A 240 -2.26 -14.90 32.33
CA THR A 240 -2.96 -15.29 33.55
C THR A 240 -2.30 -16.55 34.06
#